data_AF-A0A3D5Q4A1-F1
#
_entry.id   AF-A0A3D5Q4A1-F1
#
_cell.length_a   1.000
_cell.length_b   1.000
_cell.length_c   1.000
_cell.angle_alpha   90.00
_cell.angle_beta   90.00
_cell.angle_gamma   90.00
#
_symmetry.space_group_name_H-M   'P 1'
#
loop_
_entity.id
_entity.type
_entity.pdbx_description
1 polymer ?
#
loop_
_entity_poly.entity_id
_entity_poly.type
_entity_poly.pdbx_seq_one_letter_code
_entity_poly.pdbx_strand_id
1 'polypeptide(L)'
;MLVIPGGTTNMSALGLGAGRSAEAALRALIRWRRGEGPAPAVIHWPLLRVVGAARVQQGFFFGTGAVQSGVSYFHERLRPTGIKGTLGPSLALCRMLAALLRGRPHPLLPTTRCQLEGDGVRWENDWLLVLASTLDRLLLGCRPYWGQQPAPMHFTAVARNPRRLPRKLVSILRGRGAAVARSEEGYLSENLHQLTLTGVADFILDGELFHANSPLQVATTAPQQFLVF
;
A
#
# COMPACT_ATOMS: atom_id res chain seq x y z
N MET A 1 -11.76 -17.50 0.64
CA MET A 1 -11.21 -17.31 -0.73
C MET A 1 -9.87 -18.03 -0.84
N LEU A 2 -9.50 -18.58 -2.01
CA LEU A 2 -8.17 -19.17 -2.23
C LEU A 2 -7.24 -18.12 -2.85
N VAL A 3 -6.01 -18.03 -2.35
CA VAL A 3 -5.01 -17.07 -2.85
C VAL A 3 -3.96 -17.79 -3.68
N ILE A 4 -3.79 -17.38 -4.93
CA ILE A 4 -2.78 -17.90 -5.85
C ILE A 4 -2.00 -16.72 -6.45
N PRO A 5 -0.67 -16.66 -6.29
CA PRO A 5 0.13 -15.57 -6.83
C PRO A 5 0.32 -15.74 -8.34
N GLY A 6 -0.58 -15.14 -9.13
CA GLY A 6 -0.54 -15.16 -10.60
C GLY A 6 0.05 -13.91 -11.24
N GLY A 7 0.33 -12.87 -10.44
CA GLY A 7 0.80 -11.58 -10.92
C GLY A 7 2.31 -11.41 -10.85
N THR A 8 2.78 -10.22 -11.22
CA THR A 8 4.18 -9.84 -11.10
C THR A 8 4.53 -9.33 -9.71
N THR A 9 3.67 -8.55 -9.07
CA THR A 9 3.93 -7.93 -7.77
C THR A 9 3.62 -8.87 -6.59
N ASN A 10 2.51 -9.62 -6.69
CA ASN A 10 2.01 -10.57 -5.68
C ASN A 10 2.06 -10.07 -4.22
N MET A 11 1.91 -8.75 -4.00
CA MET A 11 2.07 -8.14 -2.68
C MET A 11 1.07 -8.70 -1.67
N SER A 12 -0.21 -8.74 -2.04
CA SER A 12 -1.28 -9.28 -1.19
C SER A 12 -1.09 -10.78 -0.93
N ALA A 13 -0.67 -11.54 -1.95
CA ALA A 13 -0.42 -12.97 -1.79
C ALA A 13 0.74 -13.24 -0.82
N LEU A 14 1.86 -12.53 -0.97
CA LEU A 14 3.01 -12.63 -0.07
C LEU A 14 2.66 -12.15 1.35
N GLY A 15 1.89 -11.07 1.47
CA GLY A 15 1.44 -10.55 2.76
C GLY A 15 0.53 -11.52 3.51
N LEU A 16 -0.27 -12.31 2.79
CA LEU A 16 -1.07 -13.40 3.34
C LEU A 16 -0.29 -14.71 3.50
N GLY A 17 1.01 -14.75 3.23
CA GLY A 17 1.84 -15.96 3.39
C GLY A 17 1.75 -16.98 2.24
N ALA A 18 1.09 -16.65 1.12
CA ALA A 18 1.08 -17.47 -0.09
C ALA A 18 2.40 -17.31 -0.87
N GLY A 19 3.47 -17.92 -0.35
CA GLY A 19 4.83 -17.81 -0.89
C GLY A 19 5.15 -18.77 -2.06
N ARG A 20 4.30 -19.76 -2.33
CA ARG A 20 4.51 -20.72 -3.43
C ARG A 20 4.33 -20.07 -4.79
N SER A 21 4.96 -20.62 -5.83
CA SER A 21 4.60 -20.26 -7.21
C SER A 21 3.15 -20.66 -7.51
N ALA A 22 2.52 -19.99 -8.49
CA ALA A 22 1.15 -20.34 -8.93
C ALA A 22 1.02 -21.83 -9.24
N GLU A 23 1.98 -22.40 -9.96
CA GLU A 23 2.00 -23.82 -10.31
C GLU A 23 2.09 -24.71 -9.06
N ALA A 24 2.98 -24.38 -8.12
CA ALA A 24 3.13 -25.16 -6.89
C ALA A 24 1.87 -25.07 -5.99
N ALA A 25 1.22 -23.91 -5.94
CA ALA A 25 -0.05 -23.72 -5.24
C ALA A 25 -1.19 -24.53 -5.89
N LEU A 26 -1.28 -24.53 -7.23
CA LEU A 26 -2.26 -25.33 -7.98
C LEU A 26 -2.03 -26.83 -7.80
N ARG A 27 -0.77 -27.29 -7.85
CA ARG A 27 -0.42 -28.69 -7.57
C ARG A 27 -0.80 -29.09 -6.13
N ALA A 28 -0.57 -28.22 -5.16
CA ALA A 28 -0.96 -28.45 -3.77
C ALA A 28 -2.48 -28.55 -3.60
N LEU A 29 -3.23 -27.66 -4.26
CA LEU A 29 -4.70 -27.71 -4.30
C LEU A 29 -5.21 -29.05 -4.87
N ILE A 30 -4.65 -29.50 -6.00
CA ILE A 30 -5.04 -30.76 -6.63
C ILE A 30 -4.77 -31.94 -5.68
N ARG A 31 -3.59 -32.00 -5.08
CA ARG A 31 -3.23 -33.07 -4.13
C ARG A 31 -4.13 -33.09 -2.91
N TRP A 32 -4.42 -31.92 -2.33
CA TRP A 32 -5.35 -31.82 -1.20
C TRP A 32 -6.76 -32.31 -1.57
N ARG A 33 -7.28 -31.91 -2.73
CA ARG A 33 -8.59 -32.37 -3.23
C ARG A 33 -8.67 -33.87 -3.48
N ARG A 34 -7.55 -34.53 -3.73
CA ARG A 34 -7.43 -35.99 -3.87
C ARG A 34 -7.17 -36.73 -2.54
N GLY A 35 -6.98 -36.00 -1.43
CA GLY A 35 -6.58 -36.59 -0.14
C GLY A 35 -5.10 -36.98 -0.05
N GLU A 36 -4.29 -36.56 -1.02
CA GLU A 36 -2.86 -36.92 -1.18
C GLU A 36 -1.91 -35.82 -0.67
N GLY A 37 -2.45 -34.77 -0.05
CA GLY A 37 -1.70 -33.58 0.36
C GLY A 37 -2.30 -32.88 1.58
N PRO A 38 -1.50 -32.04 2.26
CA PRO A 38 -1.94 -31.32 3.43
C PRO A 38 -3.05 -30.32 3.08
N ALA A 39 -3.91 -30.04 4.05
CA ALA A 39 -4.90 -28.97 3.93
C ALA A 39 -4.23 -27.59 3.77
N PRO A 40 -4.86 -26.66 3.05
CA PRO A 40 -4.39 -25.28 3.01
C PRO A 40 -4.42 -24.66 4.42
N ALA A 41 -3.48 -23.75 4.69
CA ALA A 41 -3.54 -22.94 5.89
C ALA A 41 -4.72 -21.95 5.79
N VAL A 42 -5.44 -21.80 6.90
CA VAL A 42 -6.57 -20.88 7.01
C VAL A 42 -6.10 -19.62 7.73
N ILE A 43 -6.23 -18.47 7.09
CA ILE A 43 -5.82 -17.18 7.62
C ILE A 43 -7.02 -16.25 7.66
N HIS A 44 -7.17 -15.48 8.73
CA HIS A 44 -8.17 -14.43 8.85
C HIS A 44 -7.49 -13.08 8.72
N TRP A 45 -7.87 -12.29 7.71
CA TRP A 45 -7.21 -11.01 7.44
C TRP A 45 -8.20 -9.91 7.07
N PRO A 46 -8.08 -8.69 7.64
CA PRO A 46 -8.94 -7.57 7.28
C PRO A 46 -8.54 -6.94 5.94
N LEU A 47 -9.51 -6.47 5.18
CA LEU A 47 -9.31 -5.67 3.98
C LEU A 47 -9.53 -4.19 4.31
N LEU A 48 -8.93 -3.30 3.51
CA LEU A 48 -9.39 -1.94 3.39
C LEU A 48 -10.72 -1.93 2.63
N ARG A 49 -11.67 -1.13 3.12
CA ARG A 49 -12.93 -0.80 2.47
C ARG A 49 -12.94 0.70 2.20
N VAL A 50 -12.99 1.06 0.93
CA VAL A 50 -12.99 2.45 0.46
C VAL A 50 -14.39 2.81 -0.05
N VAL A 51 -15.00 3.81 0.58
CA VAL A 51 -16.26 4.44 0.15
C VAL A 51 -15.95 5.84 -0.35
N GLY A 52 -16.68 6.28 -1.38
CA GLY A 52 -16.55 7.63 -1.94
C GLY A 52 -16.15 7.66 -3.42
N ALA A 53 -15.89 6.50 -4.02
CA ALA A 53 -15.81 6.30 -5.46
C ALA A 53 -17.18 5.87 -6.05
N ALA A 54 -17.25 5.61 -7.36
CA ALA A 54 -18.48 5.14 -8.03
C ALA A 54 -19.08 3.87 -7.42
N ARG A 55 -18.24 3.01 -6.84
CA ARG A 55 -18.63 1.82 -6.09
C ARG A 55 -17.75 1.67 -4.85
N VAL A 56 -18.24 0.94 -3.85
CA VAL A 56 -17.42 0.53 -2.71
C VAL A 56 -16.32 -0.40 -3.21
N GLN A 57 -15.07 -0.04 -2.93
CA GLN A 57 -13.90 -0.83 -3.31
C GLN A 57 -13.32 -1.52 -2.09
N GLN A 58 -12.70 -2.69 -2.29
CA GLN A 58 -12.01 -3.43 -1.24
C GLN A 58 -10.64 -3.89 -1.74
N GLY A 59 -9.63 -3.80 -0.87
CA GLY A 59 -8.26 -4.16 -1.22
C GLY A 59 -7.36 -4.21 0.01
N PHE A 60 -6.06 -4.32 -0.20
CA PHE A 60 -5.07 -4.43 0.88
C PHE A 60 -4.24 -3.17 1.07
N PHE A 61 -4.04 -2.41 -0.01
CA PHE A 61 -3.18 -1.24 -0.06
C PHE A 61 -3.87 -0.07 -0.75
N PHE A 62 -3.90 1.06 -0.08
CA PHE A 62 -4.40 2.35 -0.57
C PHE A 62 -3.25 3.36 -0.65
N GLY A 63 -3.26 4.18 -1.71
CA GLY A 63 -2.32 5.31 -1.82
C GLY A 63 -2.84 6.47 -2.66
N THR A 64 -2.44 7.69 -2.31
CA THR A 64 -2.66 8.90 -3.11
C THR A 64 -1.45 9.84 -3.05
N GLY A 65 -1.41 10.86 -3.90
CA GLY A 65 -0.24 11.73 -4.10
C GLY A 65 0.84 11.05 -4.94
N ALA A 66 2.10 11.12 -4.52
CA ALA A 66 3.23 10.64 -5.30
C ALA A 66 3.20 9.14 -5.67
N VAL A 67 2.49 8.30 -4.91
CA VAL A 67 2.29 6.89 -5.28
C VAL A 67 1.49 6.74 -6.57
N GLN A 68 0.60 7.69 -6.88
CA GLN A 68 -0.16 7.68 -8.12
C GLN A 68 0.77 7.80 -9.32
N SER A 69 1.71 8.75 -9.27
CA SER A 69 2.69 8.91 -10.33
C SER A 69 3.63 7.71 -10.46
N GLY A 70 3.97 7.04 -9.35
CA GLY A 70 4.75 5.81 -9.39
C GLY A 70 4.05 4.68 -10.15
N VAL A 71 2.74 4.51 -9.93
CA VAL A 71 1.93 3.47 -10.59
C VAL A 71 1.56 3.87 -12.02
N SER A 72 1.21 5.13 -12.29
CA SER A 72 1.01 5.62 -13.66
C SER A 72 2.27 5.47 -14.50
N TYR A 73 3.45 5.80 -13.95
CA TYR A 73 4.73 5.57 -14.63
C TYR A 73 4.97 4.09 -14.96
N PHE A 74 4.58 3.19 -14.06
CA PHE A 74 4.66 1.76 -14.32
C PHE A 74 3.76 1.36 -15.50
N HIS A 75 2.49 1.76 -15.49
CA HIS A 75 1.52 1.41 -16.54
C HIS A 75 1.87 2.04 -17.90
N GLU A 76 2.30 3.29 -17.93
CA GLU A 76 2.57 4.04 -19.17
C GLU A 76 3.92 3.73 -19.80
N ARG A 77 4.97 3.48 -19.00
CA ARG A 77 6.34 3.36 -19.52
C ARG A 77 7.00 2.00 -19.33
N LEU A 78 6.57 1.21 -18.35
CA LEU A 78 7.23 -0.07 -18.03
C LEU A 78 6.40 -1.30 -18.41
N ARG A 79 5.07 -1.20 -18.40
CA ARG A 79 4.20 -2.28 -18.89
C ARG A 79 4.32 -2.51 -20.41
N PRO A 80 4.47 -1.47 -21.27
CA PRO A 80 4.61 -1.67 -22.71
C PRO A 80 5.97 -2.26 -23.14
N THR A 81 7.01 -2.18 -22.30
CA THR A 81 8.36 -2.66 -22.62
C THR A 81 8.55 -4.17 -22.40
N GLY A 82 7.50 -4.89 -21.99
CA GLY A 82 7.54 -6.36 -21.90
C GLY A 82 8.42 -6.92 -20.78
N ILE A 83 8.81 -6.09 -19.81
CA ILE A 83 9.60 -6.52 -18.64
C ILE A 83 8.76 -7.54 -17.83
N LYS A 84 9.20 -8.80 -17.82
CA LYS A 84 8.52 -9.91 -17.13
C LYS A 84 8.79 -9.86 -15.62
N GLY A 85 7.80 -10.25 -14.81
CA GLY A 85 7.97 -10.48 -13.36
C GLY A 85 7.97 -9.23 -12.49
N THR A 86 8.39 -9.38 -11.22
CA THR A 86 8.48 -8.33 -10.17
C THR A 86 9.34 -7.12 -10.55
N LEU A 87 10.11 -7.20 -11.64
CA LEU A 87 11.10 -6.20 -12.06
C LEU A 87 10.46 -4.86 -12.47
N GLY A 88 9.29 -4.88 -13.10
CA GLY A 88 8.66 -3.66 -13.58
C GLY A 88 8.12 -2.76 -12.45
N PRO A 89 7.24 -3.27 -11.57
CA PRO A 89 6.74 -2.51 -10.42
C PRO A 89 7.86 -2.10 -9.46
N SER A 90 8.88 -2.95 -9.28
CA SER A 90 10.03 -2.64 -8.43
C SER A 90 10.91 -1.54 -9.03
N LEU A 91 11.11 -1.51 -10.35
CA LEU A 91 11.83 -0.44 -11.03
C LEU A 91 11.11 0.92 -10.91
N ALA A 92 9.78 0.91 -11.04
CA ALA A 92 8.96 2.12 -10.82
C ALA A 92 9.14 2.66 -9.39
N LEU A 93 9.02 1.78 -8.39
CA LEU A 93 9.25 2.13 -6.99
C LEU A 93 10.68 2.65 -6.79
N CYS A 94 11.71 1.93 -7.26
CA CYS A 94 13.10 2.35 -7.14
C CYS A 94 13.35 3.72 -7.76
N ARG A 95 12.73 4.03 -8.90
CA ARG A 95 12.87 5.34 -9.55
C ARG A 95 12.17 6.44 -8.77
N MET A 96 10.99 6.18 -8.21
CA MET A 96 10.31 7.11 -7.29
C MET A 96 11.16 7.36 -6.04
N LEU A 97 11.68 6.31 -5.42
CA LEU A 97 12.58 6.42 -4.27
C LEU A 97 13.85 7.21 -4.62
N ALA A 98 14.45 6.98 -5.79
CA ALA A 98 15.59 7.76 -6.26
C ALA A 98 15.24 9.25 -6.47
N ALA A 99 14.04 9.57 -6.94
CA ALA A 99 13.56 10.95 -7.03
C ALA A 99 13.40 11.58 -5.63
N LEU A 100 12.84 10.85 -4.67
CA LEU A 100 12.75 11.30 -3.27
C LEU A 100 14.13 11.56 -2.64
N LEU A 101 15.10 10.69 -2.92
CA LEU A 101 16.48 10.85 -2.43
C LEU A 101 17.19 12.07 -3.01
N ARG A 102 16.84 12.48 -4.24
CA ARG A 102 17.41 13.69 -4.87
C ARG A 102 16.89 14.99 -4.25
N GLY A 103 15.74 14.95 -3.57
CA GLY A 103 15.19 16.11 -2.84
C GLY A 103 14.88 17.32 -3.73
N ARG A 104 14.65 17.12 -5.03
CA ARG A 104 14.29 18.17 -6.00
C ARG A 104 12.84 17.99 -6.45
N PRO A 105 12.16 19.08 -6.86
CA PRO A 105 10.87 18.98 -7.52
C PRO A 105 10.96 17.99 -8.69
N HIS A 106 10.07 17.00 -8.72
CA HIS A 106 10.09 15.95 -9.73
C HIS A 106 8.65 15.67 -10.17
N PRO A 107 8.36 15.45 -11.47
CA PRO A 107 7.00 15.16 -11.95
C PRO A 107 6.35 13.92 -11.31
N LEU A 108 7.16 13.02 -10.74
CA LEU A 108 6.68 11.83 -10.00
C LEU A 108 6.27 12.13 -8.56
N LEU A 109 6.41 13.38 -8.10
CA LEU A 109 6.18 13.79 -6.72
C LEU A 109 5.13 14.92 -6.65
N PRO A 110 3.93 14.76 -7.26
CA PRO A 110 2.86 15.72 -7.09
C PRO A 110 2.42 15.76 -5.63
N THR A 111 1.95 16.91 -5.21
CA THR A 111 1.42 17.14 -3.87
C THR A 111 -0.07 17.31 -3.95
N THR A 112 -0.79 16.63 -3.07
CA THR A 112 -2.24 16.72 -2.96
C THR A 112 -2.57 17.46 -1.69
N ARG A 113 -3.24 18.61 -1.83
CA ARG A 113 -3.83 19.29 -0.68
C ARG A 113 -5.06 18.51 -0.26
N CYS A 114 -5.00 17.86 0.89
CA CYS A 114 -6.15 17.14 1.42
C CYS A 114 -6.20 17.21 2.95
N GLN A 115 -7.42 17.20 3.46
CA GLN A 115 -7.69 17.06 4.88
C GLN A 115 -7.77 15.57 5.20
N LEU A 116 -7.03 15.15 6.22
CA LEU A 116 -7.03 13.79 6.73
C LEU A 116 -7.68 13.80 8.12
N GLU A 117 -8.60 12.89 8.37
CA GLU A 117 -9.19 12.67 9.69
C GLU A 117 -9.10 11.18 10.04
N GLY A 118 -8.41 10.85 11.13
CA GLY A 118 -8.22 9.47 11.57
C GLY A 118 -8.50 9.33 13.05
N ASP A 119 -9.40 8.42 13.41
CA ASP A 119 -9.81 8.11 14.80
C ASP A 119 -10.03 9.37 15.69
N GLY A 120 -10.61 10.43 15.11
CA GLY A 120 -10.95 11.69 15.79
C GLY A 120 -9.87 12.78 15.75
N VAL A 121 -8.68 12.49 15.20
CA VAL A 121 -7.60 13.47 15.00
C VAL A 121 -7.64 13.99 13.57
N ARG A 122 -7.51 15.32 13.41
CA ARG A 122 -7.50 15.98 12.11
C ARG A 122 -6.12 16.52 11.77
N TRP A 123 -5.69 16.28 10.54
CA TRP A 123 -4.48 16.82 9.96
C TRP A 123 -4.79 17.51 8.64
N GLU A 124 -4.52 18.81 8.56
CA GLU A 124 -4.60 19.56 7.30
C GLU A 124 -3.18 19.92 6.84
N ASN A 125 -2.80 19.48 5.64
CA ASN A 125 -1.51 19.80 5.05
C ASN A 125 -1.56 19.60 3.53
N ASP A 126 -0.51 20.07 2.85
CA ASP A 126 -0.18 19.59 1.52
C ASP A 126 0.59 18.28 1.68
N TRP A 127 0.04 17.17 1.20
CA TRP A 127 0.66 15.85 1.34
C TRP A 127 1.40 15.48 0.06
N LEU A 128 2.67 15.13 0.20
CA LEU A 128 3.43 14.47 -0.86
C LEU A 128 2.92 13.05 -1.08
N LEU A 129 2.56 12.37 0.01
CA LEU A 129 2.19 10.97 -0.01
C LEU A 129 1.24 10.66 1.13
N VAL A 130 0.19 9.91 0.83
CA VAL A 130 -0.67 9.28 1.83
C VAL A 130 -0.80 7.80 1.50
N LEU A 131 -0.58 6.95 2.51
CA LEU A 131 -0.65 5.50 2.43
C LEU A 131 -1.56 4.96 3.53
N ALA A 132 -2.37 3.96 3.18
CA ALA A 132 -3.06 3.12 4.14
C ALA A 132 -2.96 1.66 3.70
N SER A 133 -2.75 0.72 4.62
CA SER A 133 -2.56 -0.70 4.27
C SER A 133 -2.95 -1.60 5.44
N THR A 134 -3.55 -2.75 5.16
CA THR A 134 -3.65 -3.85 6.15
C THR A 134 -2.48 -4.83 6.08
N LEU A 135 -1.56 -4.67 5.12
CA LEU A 135 -0.35 -5.51 5.00
C LEU A 135 0.80 -4.95 5.83
N ASP A 136 1.54 -5.85 6.48
CA ASP A 136 2.78 -5.52 7.21
C ASP A 136 3.93 -5.06 6.31
N ARG A 137 3.98 -5.61 5.08
CA ARG A 137 5.06 -5.37 4.13
C ARG A 137 4.51 -5.09 2.75
N LEU A 138 5.06 -4.06 2.12
CA LEU A 138 4.81 -3.68 0.75
C LEU A 138 5.85 -4.31 -0.20
N LEU A 139 5.85 -3.84 -1.44
CA LEU A 139 6.82 -4.23 -2.47
C LEU A 139 8.26 -4.09 -1.97
N LEU A 140 9.13 -5.03 -2.37
CA LEU A 140 10.53 -5.14 -1.91
C LEU A 140 10.69 -5.28 -0.39
N GLY A 141 9.64 -5.66 0.33
CA GLY A 141 9.67 -5.80 1.79
C GLY A 141 9.68 -4.46 2.53
N CYS A 142 9.39 -3.35 1.84
CA CYS A 142 9.28 -2.05 2.48
C CYS A 142 8.17 -2.05 3.53
N ARG A 143 8.45 -1.50 4.70
CA ARG A 143 7.51 -1.31 5.80
C ARG A 143 7.50 0.17 6.18
N PRO A 144 6.84 1.05 5.41
CA PRO A 144 6.83 2.48 5.68
C PRO A 144 5.92 2.86 6.86
N TYR A 145 5.81 2.01 7.88
CA TYR A 145 4.89 2.13 9.01
C TYR A 145 5.67 2.08 10.31
N TRP A 146 5.34 2.96 11.25
CA TRP A 146 5.93 2.97 12.59
C TRP A 146 4.93 3.32 13.70
N GLY A 147 3.64 3.41 13.37
CA GLY A 147 2.55 3.48 14.35
C GLY A 147 2.51 2.26 15.29
N GLN A 148 2.08 2.48 16.52
CA GLN A 148 2.04 1.47 17.59
C GLN A 148 0.63 1.25 18.15
N GLN A 149 -0.36 1.97 17.63
CA GLN A 149 -1.75 1.85 18.05
C GLN A 149 -2.27 0.44 17.78
N PRO A 150 -3.16 -0.11 18.62
CA PRO A 150 -3.72 -1.45 18.46
C PRO A 150 -4.83 -1.48 17.39
N ALA A 151 -4.52 -1.04 16.18
CA ALA A 151 -5.47 -0.94 15.08
C ALA A 151 -4.94 -1.66 13.81
N PRO A 152 -5.83 -2.22 12.97
CA PRO A 152 -5.45 -3.11 11.87
C PRO A 152 -4.97 -2.41 10.59
N MET A 153 -5.23 -1.11 10.41
CA MET A 153 -4.79 -0.37 9.22
C MET A 153 -3.57 0.48 9.57
N HIS A 154 -2.44 0.18 8.94
CA HIS A 154 -1.25 1.01 8.98
C HIS A 154 -1.45 2.23 8.09
N PHE A 155 -1.33 3.41 8.66
CA PHE A 155 -1.41 4.69 7.97
C PHE A 155 -0.06 5.40 8.03
N THR A 156 0.32 6.02 6.91
CA THR A 156 1.51 6.86 6.81
C THR A 156 1.24 8.03 5.88
N ALA A 157 1.54 9.24 6.33
CA ALA A 157 1.47 10.44 5.51
C ALA A 157 2.78 11.24 5.59
N VAL A 158 3.19 11.79 4.45
CA VAL A 158 4.39 12.61 4.32
C VAL A 158 3.98 13.94 3.71
N ALA A 159 4.25 15.04 4.41
CA ALA A 159 3.94 16.39 3.95
C ALA A 159 4.77 16.75 2.70
N ARG A 160 4.40 17.82 2.01
CA ARG A 160 5.04 18.32 0.79
C ARG A 160 6.52 18.67 0.97
N ASN A 161 6.87 19.33 2.08
CA ASN A 161 8.22 19.79 2.39
C ASN A 161 8.75 19.16 3.69
N PRO A 162 8.96 17.83 3.72
CA PRO A 162 9.33 17.14 4.94
C PRO A 162 10.83 17.35 5.25
N ARG A 163 11.17 17.54 6.53
CA ARG A 163 12.56 17.86 6.92
C ARG A 163 13.46 16.63 6.76
N ARG A 164 14.48 16.76 5.89
CA ARG A 164 15.57 15.79 5.69
C ARG A 164 15.11 14.42 5.16
N LEU A 165 14.14 14.41 4.25
CA LEU A 165 13.60 13.17 3.67
C LEU A 165 14.65 12.19 3.14
N PRO A 166 15.66 12.60 2.36
CA PRO A 166 16.65 11.65 1.85
C PRO A 166 17.40 10.89 2.97
N ARG A 167 17.65 11.56 4.11
CA ARG A 167 18.36 10.96 5.25
C ARG A 167 17.47 9.99 6.04
N LYS A 168 16.16 10.21 6.03
CA LYS A 168 15.18 9.44 6.83
C LYS A 168 14.54 8.30 6.04
N LEU A 169 14.52 8.41 4.70
CA LEU A 169 13.78 7.51 3.81
C LEU A 169 14.11 6.03 4.05
N VAL A 170 15.39 5.67 4.16
CA VAL A 170 15.79 4.27 4.37
C VAL A 170 15.30 3.73 5.72
N SER A 171 15.36 4.55 6.77
CA SER A 171 14.85 4.18 8.10
C SER A 171 13.33 4.02 8.08
N ILE A 172 12.64 4.95 7.42
CA ILE A 172 11.19 4.90 7.20
C ILE A 172 10.79 3.62 6.46
N LEU A 173 11.42 3.31 5.32
CA LEU A 173 11.11 2.11 4.53
C LEU A 173 11.41 0.80 5.26
N ARG A 174 12.22 0.83 6.33
CA ARG A 174 12.52 -0.33 7.19
C ARG A 174 11.62 -0.42 8.42
N GLY A 175 10.62 0.45 8.57
CA GLY A 175 9.74 0.50 9.73
C GLY A 175 10.38 1.11 10.97
N ARG A 176 11.53 1.78 10.81
CA ARG A 176 12.30 2.43 11.89
C ARG A 176 12.09 3.94 11.87
N GLY A 177 10.87 4.37 11.51
CA GLY A 177 10.51 5.79 11.42
C GLY A 177 10.38 6.46 12.78
N ALA A 178 9.95 5.75 13.82
CA ALA A 178 9.63 6.32 15.14
C ALA A 178 10.76 7.20 15.74
N ALA A 179 12.02 6.80 15.56
CA ALA A 179 13.17 7.54 16.10
C ALA A 179 13.57 8.77 15.27
N VAL A 180 13.18 8.83 13.99
CA VAL A 180 13.74 9.79 13.02
C VAL A 180 12.68 10.67 12.33
N ALA A 181 11.42 10.26 12.33
CA ALA A 181 10.35 10.85 11.54
C ALA A 181 9.27 11.40 12.47
N ARG A 182 9.39 12.69 12.82
CA ARG A 182 8.46 13.38 13.72
C ARG A 182 7.33 14.08 12.96
N SER A 183 6.18 14.23 13.61
CA SER A 183 5.01 14.95 13.09
C SER A 183 5.33 16.40 12.72
N GLU A 184 6.04 17.12 13.60
CA GLU A 184 6.51 18.50 13.38
C GLU A 184 7.41 18.65 12.14
N GLU A 185 8.03 17.56 11.70
CA GLU A 185 8.93 17.52 10.56
C GLU A 185 8.22 17.08 9.26
N GLY A 186 6.89 16.90 9.31
CA GLY A 186 6.07 16.53 8.17
C GLY A 186 5.92 15.01 7.97
N TYR A 187 6.09 14.21 9.02
CA TYR A 187 5.94 12.75 8.96
C TYR A 187 4.89 12.26 9.95
N LEU A 188 3.87 11.56 9.45
CA LEU A 188 2.87 10.90 10.27
C LEU A 188 2.89 9.41 9.97
N SER A 189 2.82 8.60 11.02
CA SER A 189 2.46 7.19 10.89
C SER A 189 1.75 6.74 12.15
N GLU A 190 0.55 6.24 11.97
CA GLU A 190 -0.32 5.73 13.03
C GLU A 190 -1.01 4.48 12.53
N ASN A 191 -1.44 3.61 13.44
CA ASN A 191 -2.41 2.59 13.06
C ASN A 191 -3.81 3.13 13.39
N LEU A 192 -4.74 3.00 12.45
CA LEU A 192 -6.07 3.59 12.55
C LEU A 192 -7.16 2.54 12.31
N HIS A 193 -8.36 2.76 12.83
CA HIS A 193 -9.54 1.98 12.44
C HIS A 193 -10.23 2.58 11.21
N GLN A 194 -10.25 3.91 11.14
CA GLN A 194 -10.86 4.66 10.06
C GLN A 194 -10.01 5.88 9.69
N LEU A 195 -10.02 6.20 8.40
CA LEU A 195 -9.39 7.36 7.81
C LEU A 195 -10.37 8.00 6.83
N THR A 196 -10.63 9.29 6.98
CA THR A 196 -11.41 10.09 6.02
C THR A 196 -10.47 11.04 5.30
N LEU A 197 -10.58 11.12 3.97
CA LEU A 197 -9.81 12.03 3.13
C LEU A 197 -10.73 12.96 2.34
N THR A 198 -10.54 14.26 2.49
CA THR A 198 -11.31 15.29 1.77
C THR A 198 -10.38 16.08 0.85
N GLY A 199 -10.80 16.30 -0.41
CA GLY A 199 -10.01 17.01 -1.42
C GLY A 199 -9.10 16.12 -2.28
N VAL A 200 -9.22 14.80 -2.15
CA VAL A 200 -8.52 13.84 -3.02
C VAL A 200 -9.37 13.61 -4.26
N ALA A 201 -8.80 13.82 -5.45
CA ALA A 201 -9.48 13.55 -6.73
C ALA A 201 -9.33 12.09 -7.16
N ASP A 202 -8.13 11.55 -6.99
CA ASP A 202 -7.77 10.21 -7.46
C ASP A 202 -7.05 9.44 -6.35
N PHE A 203 -7.20 8.11 -6.38
CA PHE A 203 -6.49 7.23 -5.47
C PHE A 203 -6.17 5.90 -6.14
N ILE A 204 -5.26 5.16 -5.51
CA ILE A 204 -4.89 3.82 -5.91
C ILE A 204 -5.36 2.84 -4.85
N LEU A 205 -5.90 1.72 -5.30
CA LEU A 205 -6.18 0.56 -4.48
C LEU A 205 -5.59 -0.68 -5.16
N ASP A 206 -4.70 -1.39 -4.47
CA ASP A 206 -3.99 -2.59 -4.95
C ASP A 206 -3.30 -2.45 -6.33
N GLY A 207 -2.97 -1.22 -6.74
CA GLY A 207 -2.30 -0.93 -8.01
C GLY A 207 -3.25 -0.54 -9.16
N GLU A 208 -4.55 -0.46 -8.89
CA GLU A 208 -5.57 0.07 -9.80
C GLU A 208 -5.92 1.51 -9.43
N LEU A 209 -6.13 2.35 -10.45
CA LEU A 209 -6.48 3.77 -10.27
C LEU A 209 -7.99 3.94 -10.22
N PHE A 210 -8.47 4.71 -9.24
CA PHE A 210 -9.87 5.04 -9.04
C PHE A 210 -10.05 6.55 -8.87
N HIS A 211 -11.24 7.03 -9.25
CA HIS A 211 -11.64 8.41 -9.10
C HIS A 211 -12.57 8.57 -7.89
N ALA A 212 -12.31 9.58 -7.09
CA ALA A 212 -13.14 9.97 -5.95
C ALA A 212 -14.27 10.90 -6.44
N ASN A 213 -15.50 10.57 -6.06
CA ASN A 213 -16.68 11.37 -6.37
C ASN A 213 -17.16 12.17 -5.14
N SER A 214 -16.62 11.88 -3.97
CA SER A 214 -16.95 12.46 -2.67
C SER A 214 -15.78 12.22 -1.70
N PRO A 215 -15.79 12.80 -0.48
CA PRO A 215 -14.79 12.48 0.53
C PRO A 215 -14.63 10.97 0.71
N LEU A 216 -13.38 10.50 0.67
CA LEU A 216 -13.07 9.08 0.75
C LEU A 216 -13.11 8.64 2.21
N GLN A 217 -13.84 7.58 2.51
CA GLN A 217 -13.78 6.89 3.80
C GLN A 217 -13.08 5.55 3.61
N VAL A 218 -11.93 5.40 4.26
CA VAL A 218 -11.13 4.18 4.29
C VAL A 218 -11.25 3.59 5.68
N ALA A 219 -11.82 2.40 5.78
CA ALA A 219 -11.94 1.67 7.04
C ALA A 219 -11.50 0.22 6.84
N THR A 220 -11.32 -0.52 7.92
CA THR A 220 -11.08 -1.97 7.83
C THR A 220 -12.36 -2.77 7.85
N THR A 221 -12.42 -3.86 7.09
CA THR A 221 -13.48 -4.86 7.19
C THR A 221 -13.26 -5.74 8.41
N ALA A 222 -14.29 -6.50 8.80
CA ALA A 222 -14.06 -7.70 9.59
C ALA A 222 -13.06 -8.62 8.87
N PRO A 223 -12.21 -9.37 9.60
CA PRO A 223 -11.29 -10.32 9.01
C PRO A 223 -12.02 -11.34 8.12
N GLN A 224 -11.56 -11.49 6.88
CA GLN A 224 -12.08 -12.48 5.94
C GLN A 224 -11.20 -13.71 5.92
N GLN A 225 -11.80 -14.86 5.61
CA GLN A 225 -11.09 -16.14 5.55
C GLN A 225 -10.38 -16.34 4.20
N PHE A 226 -9.06 -16.51 4.25
CA PHE A 226 -8.20 -16.86 3.13
C PHE A 226 -7.61 -18.25 3.31
N LEU A 227 -7.54 -19.00 2.21
CA LEU A 227 -6.83 -20.26 2.12
C LEU A 227 -5.52 -20.02 1.37
N VAL A 228 -4.41 -20.46 1.94
CA VAL A 228 -3.07 -20.35 1.34
C VAL A 228 -2.33 -21.68 1.39
N PHE A 229 -1.47 -21.92 0.41
CA PHE A 229 -0.63 -23.12 0.30
C PHE A 229 0.85 -22.78 0.41
#